data_AF-A0A6P0IXL2-F1
#
_entry.id   AF-A0A6P0IXL2-F1
#
_cell.length_a   1.000
_cell.length_b   1.000
_cell.length_c   1.000
_cell.angle_alpha   90.00
_cell.angle_beta   90.00
_cell.angle_gamma   90.00
#
_symmetry.space_group_name_H-M   'P 1'
#
loop_
_entity.id
_entity.type
_entity.pdbx_description
1 polymer ?
#
loop_
_entity_poly.entity_id
_entity_poly.type
_entity_poly.pdbx_seq_one_letter_code
_entity_poly.pdbx_strand_id
1 'polypeptide(L)' 'MYLNGMGFRAIERVTGVHHTTIIGWVKKVSSRLKDVCLAEEIPEITEIDELQTFVKKKQSLGVDGS' A
#
# COMPACT_ATOMS: atom_id res chain seq x y z
N MET A 1 -12.69 -0.42 6.24
CA MET A 1 -12.72 -1.61 5.37
C MET A 1 -11.30 -2.06 4.99
N TYR A 2 -10.60 -1.43 4.04
CA TYR A 2 -9.23 -1.84 3.66
C TYR A 2 -8.22 -1.77 4.82
N LEU A 3 -8.19 -0.65 5.56
CA LEU A 3 -7.32 -0.48 6.75
C LEU A 3 -7.64 -1.45 7.90
N ASN A 4 -8.84 -2.06 7.89
CA ASN A 4 -9.24 -3.05 8.89
C ASN A 4 -8.91 -4.48 8.42
N GLY A 5 -8.08 -4.64 7.38
CA GLY A 5 -7.64 -5.93 6.87
C GLY A 5 -8.56 -6.58 5.81
N MET A 6 -9.63 -5.92 5.37
CA MET A 6 -10.47 -6.50 4.32
C MET A 6 -9.81 -6.39 2.94
N GLY A 7 -9.70 -7.52 2.23
CA GLY A 7 -9.23 -7.53 0.84
C GLY A 7 -10.20 -6.83 -0.12
N PHE A 8 -9.68 -6.22 -1.19
CA PHE A 8 -10.49 -5.41 -2.12
C PHE A 8 -11.70 -6.13 -2.72
N ARG A 9 -11.57 -7.43 -3.00
CA ARG A 9 -12.69 -8.28 -3.48
C ARG A 9 -13.75 -8.55 -2.42
N ALA A 10 -13.37 -8.60 -1.14
CA ALA A 10 -14.33 -8.71 -0.06
C ALA A 10 -15.14 -7.42 0.10
N ILE A 11 -14.48 -6.27 -0.04
CA ILE A 11 -15.12 -4.95 -0.02
C ILE A 11 -16.12 -4.82 -1.17
N GLU A 12 -15.76 -5.27 -2.37
CA GLU A 12 -16.66 -5.31 -3.53
C GLU A 12 -17.93 -6.10 -3.24
N ARG A 13 -17.83 -7.30 -2.64
CA ARG A 13 -19.02 -8.11 -2.29
C ARG A 13 -19.96 -7.44 -1.28
N VAL A 14 -19.42 -6.65 -0.35
CA VAL A 14 -20.22 -5.96 0.68
C VAL A 14 -20.84 -4.66 0.14
N THR A 15 -20.14 -3.97 -0.76
CA THR A 15 -20.52 -2.61 -1.20
C THR A 15 -21.14 -2.56 -2.60
N GLY A 16 -20.98 -3.61 -3.41
CA GLY A 16 -21.31 -3.62 -4.83
C GLY A 16 -20.38 -2.78 -5.71
N VAL A 17 -19.38 -2.11 -5.13
CA VAL A 17 -18.42 -1.28 -5.87
C VAL A 17 -17.29 -2.15 -6.40
N HIS A 18 -17.02 -2.07 -7.69
CA HIS A 18 -15.96 -2.86 -8.31
C HIS A 18 -14.59 -2.61 -7.65
N HIS A 19 -13.85 -3.68 -7.34
CA HIS A 19 -12.58 -3.61 -6.60
C HIS A 19 -11.52 -2.68 -7.20
N THR A 20 -11.48 -2.47 -8.52
CA THR A 20 -10.53 -1.53 -9.14
C THR A 20 -10.82 -0.09 -8.75
N THR A 21 -12.10 0.28 -8.58
CA THR A 21 -12.53 1.59 -8.10
C THR A 21 -12.05 1.82 -6.67
N ILE A 22 -12.20 0.81 -5.81
CA ILE A 22 -11.72 0.84 -4.43
C ILE A 22 -10.19 1.00 -4.37
N ILE A 23 -9.44 0.24 -5.20
CA ILE A 23 -7.99 0.40 -5.34
C ILE A 23 -7.63 1.84 -5.76
N GLY A 24 -8.39 2.42 -6.71
CA GLY A 24 -8.21 3.80 -7.15
C GLY A 24 -8.39 4.82 -6.02
N TRP A 25 -9.42 4.65 -5.19
CA TRP A 25 -9.63 5.52 -4.02
C TRP A 25 -8.51 5.40 -2.99
N VAL A 26 -8.07 4.18 -2.68
CA VAL A 26 -6.95 3.95 -1.75
C VAL A 26 -5.67 4.64 -2.26
N LYS A 27 -5.38 4.54 -3.57
CA LYS A 27 -4.25 5.24 -4.18
C LYS A 27 -4.34 6.77 -4.02
N LYS A 28 -5.50 7.37 -4.31
CA LYS A 28 -5.72 8.82 -4.18
C LYS A 28 -5.58 9.32 -2.73
N VAL A 29 -6.00 8.53 -1.76
CA VAL A 29 -5.81 8.88 -0.34
C VAL A 29 -4.35 8.71 0.07
N SER A 30 -3.69 7.64 -0.38
CA SER A 30 -2.28 7.39 -0.05
C SER A 30 -1.33 8.47 -0.56
N SER A 31 -1.60 9.08 -1.72
CA SER A 31 -0.79 10.19 -2.21
C SER A 31 -0.84 11.43 -1.32
N ARG A 32 -1.92 11.61 -0.53
CA ARG A 32 -2.06 12.73 0.42
C ARG A 32 -1.32 12.50 1.74
N LEU A 33 -0.90 11.26 2.02
CA LEU A 33 -0.20 10.89 3.27
C LEU A 33 1.31 11.13 3.20
N LYS A 34 1.87 11.48 2.04
CA LYS A 34 3.32 11.70 1.87
C LYS A 34 3.88 12.85 2.71
N ASP A 35 3.03 13.78 3.13
CA ASP A 35 3.43 14.93 3.97
C ASP A 35 3.45 14.61 5.48
N VAL A 36 3.13 13.38 5.89
CA VAL A 36 3.14 12.99 7.30
C VAL A 36 4.56 12.52 7.67
N CYS A 37 5.50 13.45 7.79
CA CYS A 37 6.73 13.23 8.54
C CYS A 37 6.51 13.81 9.94
N LEU A 38 6.00 12.98 10.87
CA LEU A 38 5.71 13.41 12.24
C LEU A 38 6.75 12.87 13.22
N ALA A 39 7.98 13.34 13.07
CA ALA A 39 8.95 13.43 14.16
C ALA A 39 9.97 14.52 13.79
N GLU A 40 9.82 15.72 14.34
CA GLU A 40 10.82 16.79 14.23
C GLU A 40 12.07 16.51 15.09
N GLU A 41 11.97 15.58 16.04
CA GLU A 41 13.01 15.32 17.05
C GLU A 41 13.40 13.83 17.08
N ILE A 42 14.71 13.57 17.08
CA ILE A 42 15.27 12.22 17.10
C ILE A 42 15.23 11.72 18.56
N PRO A 43 14.55 10.60 18.86
CA PRO A 43 14.49 10.08 20.23
C PRO A 43 15.84 9.50 20.67
N GLU A 44 16.18 9.63 21.96
CA GLU A 44 17.42 9.11 22.56
C GLU A 44 17.50 7.57 22.53
N ILE A 45 16.35 6.90 22.63
CA ILE A 45 16.21 5.45 22.55
C ILE A 45 15.03 5.13 21.62
N THR A 46 15.21 4.19 20.69
CA THR A 46 14.16 3.69 19.80
C THR A 46 14.16 2.16 19.80
N GLU A 47 12.98 1.57 19.77
CA GLU A 47 12.79 0.14 19.53
C GLU A 47 12.68 -0.10 18.01
N ILE A 48 13.29 -1.18 17.52
CA ILE A 48 13.20 -1.59 16.12
C ILE A 48 12.55 -2.96 16.07
N ASP A 49 11.43 -3.07 15.37
CA ASP A 49 10.72 -4.33 15.12
C ASP A 49 10.85 -4.74 13.65
N GLU A 50 10.94 -6.04 13.40
CA GLU A 50 11.08 -6.61 12.05
C GLU A 50 9.80 -7.30 11.59
N LEU A 51 9.21 -6.80 10.50
CA LEU A 51 8.06 -7.43 9.84
C LEU A 51 8.44 -7.93 8.45
N GLN A 52 8.14 -9.19 8.17
CA GLN A 52 8.36 -9.79 6.85
C GLN A 52 7.06 -9.94 6.06
N THR A 53 7.08 -9.55 4.80
CA THR A 53 5.97 -9.76 3.85
C THR A 53 6.51 -10.19 2.49
N PHE A 54 5.76 -11.02 1.78
CA PHE A 54 6.15 -11.47 0.44
C PHE A 54 5.65 -10.48 -0.62
N VAL A 55 6.58 -9.81 -1.30
CA VAL A 55 6.27 -8.91 -2.41
C VAL A 55 6.72 -9.54 -3.72
N LYS A 56 5.78 -9.77 -4.64
CA LYS A 56 6.11 -10.23 -5.99
C LYS A 56 6.65 -9.05 -6.82
N LYS A 57 7.93 -9.10 -7.21
CA LYS A 57 8.53 -8.17 -8.19
C LYS A 57 8.46 -8.79 -9.58
N LYS A 58 7.81 -8.12 -10.54
CA LYS A 58 7.79 -8.56 -11.95
C LYS A 58 9.13 -8.18 -12.59
N GLN A 59 9.85 -9.16 -13.14
CA GLN A 59 11.02 -8.89 -14.00
C GLN A 59 10.52 -8.52 -15.41
N SER A 60 10.99 -7.39 -15.93
CA SER A 60 10.88 -7.08 -17.36
C SER A 60 12.04 -7.77 -18.08
N LEU A 61 11.76 -8.77 -18.88
CA LEU A 61 12.74 -9.28 -19.85
C LEU A 61 12.97 -8.13 -20.86
N GLY A 62 14.16 -7.53 -20.83
CA GLY A 62 14.59 -6.56 -21.84
C GLY A 62 14.62 -7.26 -23.19
N VAL A 63 13.80 -6.78 -24.12
CA VAL A 63 13.93 -7.12 -25.53
C VAL A 63 15.00 -6.19 -26.09
N ASP A 64 16.26 -6.57 -25.91
CA ASP A 64 17.36 -6.05 -26.72
C ASP A 64 17.38 -6.92 -27.98
N GLY A 65 16.70 -6.45 -29.01
CA GLY A 65 16.56 -7.13 -30.29
C GLY A 65 16.16 -6.14 -31.38
N SER A 66 17.11 -5.34 -31.84
CA SER A 66 17.09 -4.59 -33.11
C SER A 66 18.53 -4.30 -33.52
#